data_AF-A0A0M2LWQ9-F1
#
_entry.id   AF-A0A0M2LWQ9-F1
#
_cell.length_a   1.000
_cell.length_b   1.000
_cell.length_c   1.000
_cell.angle_alpha   90.00
_cell.angle_beta   90.00
_cell.angle_gamma   90.00
#
_symmetry.space_group_name_H-M   'P 1'
#
loop_
_entity.id
_entity.type
_entity.pdbx_description
1 polymer ?
#
loop_
_entity_poly.entity_id
_entity_poly.type
_entity_poly.pdbx_seq_one_letter_code
_entity_poly.pdbx_strand_id
1 'polypeptide(L)'
;MSMARTNDEIMDEVTAQLAATCDLDPTVGLLDGAGEFQDAVFEATYLIEAYQAGKDLTLAKLAYVKEDMKALPLKERVERASRAIAFADMWQRERAA
;
A
#
# COMPACT_ATOMS: atom_id res chain seq x y z
N MET A 1 -26.40 2.90 10.46
CA MET A 1 -25.55 3.66 9.54
C MET A 1 -24.11 3.35 9.91
N SER A 2 -23.37 2.62 9.09
CA SER A 2 -21.94 2.40 9.33
C SER A 2 -21.26 3.76 9.18
N MET A 3 -20.59 4.26 10.21
CA MET A 3 -19.75 5.45 10.06
C MET A 3 -18.69 5.12 9.00
N ALA A 4 -18.45 6.04 8.07
CA ALA A 4 -17.34 5.90 7.13
C ALA A 4 -16.04 5.87 7.94
N ARG A 5 -15.15 4.92 7.63
CA ARG A 5 -13.84 4.84 8.26
C ARG A 5 -13.04 6.10 7.91
N THR A 6 -12.30 6.61 8.87
CA THR A 6 -11.36 7.72 8.68
C THR A 6 -10.17 7.27 7.84
N ASN A 7 -9.48 8.23 7.22
CA ASN A 7 -8.25 7.94 6.48
C ASN A 7 -7.20 7.24 7.36
N ASP A 8 -7.10 7.62 8.63
CA ASP A 8 -6.11 7.03 9.56
C ASP A 8 -6.47 5.58 9.93
N GLU A 9 -7.74 5.24 10.09
CA GLU A 9 -8.20 3.86 10.30
C GLU A 9 -7.93 2.99 9.06
N ILE A 10 -8.13 3.53 7.86
CA ILE A 10 -7.82 2.83 6.61
C ILE A 10 -6.30 2.66 6.46
N MET A 11 -5.50 3.65 6.86
CA MET A 11 -4.04 3.53 6.89
C MET A 11 -3.56 2.50 7.90
N ASP A 12 -4.17 2.38 9.07
CA ASP A 12 -3.85 1.32 10.03
C ASP A 12 -4.01 -0.07 9.39
N GLU A 13 -5.13 -0.31 8.70
CA GLU A 13 -5.36 -1.57 7.99
C GLU A 13 -4.37 -1.81 6.85
N VAL A 14 -4.12 -0.78 6.02
CA VAL A 14 -3.22 -0.86 4.87
C VAL A 14 -1.79 -1.15 5.32
N THR A 15 -1.30 -0.46 6.35
CA THR A 15 0.06 -0.64 6.87
C THR A 15 0.22 -1.98 7.58
N ALA A 16 -0.80 -2.46 8.30
CA ALA A 16 -0.80 -3.81 8.89
C ALA A 16 -0.77 -4.90 7.82
N GLN A 17 -1.56 -4.77 6.75
CA GLN A 17 -1.57 -5.72 5.64
C GLN A 17 -0.23 -5.73 4.89
N LEU A 18 0.36 -4.54 4.69
CA LEU A 18 1.67 -4.41 4.08
C LEU A 18 2.76 -5.05 4.95
N ALA A 19 2.75 -4.83 6.27
CA ALA A 19 3.68 -5.45 7.20
C ALA A 19 3.58 -6.99 7.21
N ALA A 20 2.35 -7.53 7.27
CA ALA A 20 2.12 -8.98 7.17
C ALA A 20 2.60 -9.59 5.85
N THR A 21 2.64 -8.77 4.79
CA THR A 21 3.19 -9.16 3.49
C THR A 21 4.72 -9.02 3.44
N CYS A 22 5.29 -8.07 4.18
CA CYS A 22 6.73 -7.83 4.27
C CYS A 22 7.46 -8.89 5.10
N ASP A 23 6.79 -9.50 6.09
CA ASP A 23 7.33 -10.66 6.83
C ASP A 23 7.58 -11.89 5.93
N LEU A 24 7.09 -11.86 4.68
CA LEU A 24 7.28 -12.89 3.64
C LEU A 24 8.33 -12.52 2.57
N ASP A 25 9.14 -11.49 2.78
CA ASP A 25 10.07 -10.87 1.80
C ASP A 25 9.33 -10.22 0.60
N PRO A 26 8.99 -8.92 0.71
CA PRO A 26 8.16 -8.22 -0.28
C PRO A 26 8.92 -7.98 -1.58
N THR A 27 10.26 -7.96 -1.53
CA THR A 27 11.09 -7.88 -2.73
C THR A 27 11.02 -9.15 -3.55
N VAL A 28 10.97 -10.32 -2.91
CA VAL A 28 10.78 -11.61 -3.61
C VAL A 28 9.42 -11.66 -4.32
N GLY A 29 8.33 -11.27 -3.66
CA GLY A 29 6.98 -11.27 -4.28
C GLY A 29 6.80 -10.29 -5.46
N LEU A 30 7.48 -9.13 -5.41
CA LEU A 30 7.49 -8.14 -6.50
C LEU A 30 8.41 -8.56 -7.66
N LEU A 31 9.58 -9.13 -7.35
CA LEU A 31 10.59 -9.54 -8.34
C LEU A 31 10.21 -10.83 -9.08
N ASP A 32 9.58 -11.80 -8.40
CA ASP A 32 9.16 -13.06 -9.01
C ASP A 32 7.91 -12.93 -9.89
N GLY A 33 7.20 -11.79 -9.83
CA GLY A 33 6.08 -11.47 -10.71
C GLY A 33 4.86 -12.39 -10.60
N ALA A 34 4.86 -13.33 -9.65
CA ALA A 34 3.87 -14.39 -9.48
C ALA A 34 3.47 -14.60 -8.01
N GLY A 35 3.84 -13.69 -7.11
CA GLY A 35 3.50 -13.80 -5.70
C GLY A 35 2.00 -13.54 -5.46
N GLU A 36 1.36 -14.42 -4.68
CA GLU A 36 -0.03 -14.29 -4.21
C GLU A 36 -0.30 -12.91 -3.56
N PHE A 37 0.74 -12.28 -3.03
CA PHE A 37 0.67 -11.02 -2.32
C PHE A 37 1.00 -9.78 -3.17
N GLN A 38 1.37 -9.96 -4.44
CA GLN A 38 1.76 -8.85 -5.32
C GLN A 38 0.63 -7.80 -5.45
N ASP A 39 -0.60 -8.26 -5.56
CA ASP A 39 -1.77 -7.39 -5.71
C ASP A 39 -2.05 -6.58 -4.44
N ALA A 40 -1.83 -7.19 -3.27
CA ALA A 40 -1.96 -6.53 -1.98
C ALA A 40 -0.90 -5.44 -1.81
N VAL A 41 0.34 -5.71 -2.24
CA VAL A 41 1.41 -4.69 -2.22
C VAL A 41 1.09 -3.53 -3.16
N PHE A 42 0.54 -3.79 -4.35
CA PHE A 42 0.14 -2.72 -5.27
C PHE A 42 -1.01 -1.88 -4.72
N GLU A 43 -2.03 -2.51 -4.14
CA GLU A 43 -3.14 -1.79 -3.51
C GLU A 43 -2.62 -0.93 -2.36
N ALA A 44 -1.82 -1.51 -1.46
CA ALA A 44 -1.25 -0.79 -0.33
C ALA A 44 -0.38 0.39 -0.78
N THR A 45 0.47 0.18 -1.80
CA THR A 45 1.30 1.24 -2.39
C THR A 45 0.44 2.39 -2.90
N TYR A 46 -0.60 2.09 -3.66
CA TYR A 46 -1.50 3.11 -4.22
C TYR A 46 -2.21 3.91 -3.12
N LEU A 47 -2.72 3.22 -2.08
CA LEU A 47 -3.42 3.87 -0.97
C LEU A 47 -2.49 4.72 -0.11
N ILE A 48 -1.27 4.27 0.14
CA ILE A 48 -0.26 5.05 0.86
C ILE A 48 0.10 6.33 0.09
N GLU A 49 0.28 6.24 -1.23
CA GLU A 49 0.54 7.42 -2.06
C GLU A 49 -0.67 8.38 -2.10
N ALA A 50 -1.90 7.84 -2.11
CA ALA A 50 -3.10 8.64 -2.02
C ALA A 50 -3.19 9.37 -0.66
N TYR A 51 -2.81 8.72 0.43
CA TYR A 51 -2.77 9.33 1.77
C TYR A 51 -1.73 10.45 1.82
N GLN A 52 -0.51 10.21 1.33
CA GLN A 52 0.55 11.22 1.24
C GLN A 52 0.12 12.44 0.42
N ALA A 53 -0.71 12.23 -0.60
CA ALA A 53 -1.28 13.30 -1.42
C ALA A 53 -2.52 13.99 -0.78
N GLY A 54 -2.91 13.62 0.44
CA GLY A 54 -4.05 14.19 1.14
C GLY A 54 -5.41 13.80 0.56
N LYS A 55 -5.50 12.66 -0.15
CA LYS A 55 -6.74 12.17 -0.77
C LYS A 55 -7.57 11.35 0.22
N ASP A 56 -8.88 11.31 -0.01
CA ASP A 56 -9.77 10.39 0.69
C ASP A 56 -9.47 8.94 0.27
N LEU A 57 -9.18 8.09 1.25
CA LEU A 57 -8.76 6.71 0.99
C LEU A 57 -9.92 5.78 0.62
N THR A 58 -11.14 6.11 1.03
CA THR A 58 -12.32 5.37 0.58
C THR A 58 -12.53 5.57 -0.91
N LEU A 59 -12.45 6.83 -1.37
CA LEU A 59 -12.54 7.15 -2.79
C LEU A 59 -11.36 6.60 -3.59
N ALA A 60 -10.14 6.70 -3.03
CA ALA A 60 -8.95 6.13 -3.67
C ALA A 60 -9.08 4.61 -3.85
N LYS A 61 -9.54 3.89 -2.81
CA LYS A 61 -9.76 2.43 -2.89
C LYS A 61 -10.81 2.06 -3.93
N LEU A 62 -11.89 2.83 -4.06
CA LEU A 62 -12.90 2.61 -5.09
C LEU A 62 -12.39 2.92 -6.52
N ALA A 63 -11.47 3.86 -6.65
CA ALA A 63 -10.84 4.23 -7.92
C ALA A 63 -9.65 3.33 -8.29
N TYR A 64 -9.21 2.44 -7.39
CA TYR A 64 -8.05 1.59 -7.61
C TYR A 64 -8.33 0.55 -8.71
N VAL A 65 -7.50 0.59 -9.76
CA VAL A 65 -7.51 -0.39 -10.84
C VAL A 65 -6.18 -1.12 -10.83
N LYS A 66 -6.22 -2.39 -10.45
CA LYS A 66 -5.04 -3.25 -10.34
C LYS A 66 -4.22 -3.33 -11.64
N GLU A 67 -4.89 -3.37 -12.78
CA GLU A 67 -4.22 -3.45 -14.08
C GLU A 67 -3.39 -2.21 -14.42
N ASP A 68 -3.79 -1.02 -13.92
CA ASP A 68 -3.01 0.21 -14.11
C ASP A 68 -1.66 0.12 -13.41
N MET A 69 -1.62 -0.45 -12.21
CA MET A 69 -0.36 -0.71 -11.49
C MET A 69 0.47 -1.78 -12.20
N LYS A 70 -0.16 -2.84 -12.72
CA LYS A 70 0.55 -3.93 -13.43
C LYS A 70 1.15 -3.49 -14.76
N ALA A 71 0.54 -2.51 -15.43
CA ALA A 71 1.04 -1.95 -16.67
C ALA A 71 2.35 -1.16 -16.49
N LEU A 72 2.69 -0.75 -15.25
CA LEU A 72 3.91 -0.01 -14.97
C LEU A 72 5.17 -0.88 -15.15
N PRO A 73 6.29 -0.30 -15.62
CA PRO A 73 7.57 -0.98 -15.63
C PRO A 73 7.92 -1.56 -14.26
N LEU A 74 8.50 -2.77 -14.22
CA LEU A 74 8.84 -3.45 -12.95
C LEU A 74 9.69 -2.56 -12.03
N LYS A 75 10.68 -1.86 -12.60
CA LYS A 75 11.52 -0.92 -11.85
C LYS A 75 10.68 0.15 -11.14
N GLU A 76 9.73 0.74 -11.83
CA GLU A 76 8.86 1.78 -11.26
C GLU A 76 7.97 1.22 -10.15
N ARG A 77 7.42 0.01 -10.33
CA ARG A 77 6.64 -0.69 -9.30
C ARG A 77 7.45 -0.92 -8.04
N VAL A 78 8.69 -1.40 -8.17
CA VAL A 78 9.59 -1.66 -7.04
C VAL A 78 9.96 -0.36 -6.31
N GLU A 79 10.26 0.72 -7.04
CA GLU A 79 10.60 2.02 -6.46
C GLU A 79 9.42 2.65 -5.71
N ARG A 80 8.19 2.53 -6.23
CA ARG A 80 6.97 3.00 -5.56
C ARG A 80 6.67 2.18 -4.31
N ALA A 81 6.70 0.85 -4.41
CA ALA A 81 6.49 -0.04 -3.27
C ALA A 81 7.51 0.20 -2.15
N SER A 82 8.80 0.33 -2.49
CA SER A 82 9.87 0.62 -1.51
C SER A 82 9.61 1.92 -0.75
N ARG A 83 9.17 2.98 -1.43
CA ARG A 83 8.83 4.27 -0.81
C ARG A 83 7.59 4.15 0.09
N ALA A 84 6.58 3.42 -0.36
CA ALA A 84 5.37 3.18 0.43
C ALA A 84 5.68 2.40 1.72
N ILE A 85 6.53 1.37 1.64
CA ILE A 85 6.99 0.59 2.81
C ILE A 85 7.73 1.49 3.81
N ALA A 86 8.69 2.29 3.33
CA ALA A 86 9.44 3.21 4.19
C ALA A 86 8.52 4.23 4.88
N PHE A 87 7.53 4.75 4.16
CA PHE A 87 6.55 5.66 4.74
C PHE A 87 5.66 4.97 5.76
N ALA A 88 5.17 3.75 5.48
CA ALA A 88 4.35 2.98 6.41
C ALA A 88 5.06 2.75 7.75
N ASP A 89 6.35 2.35 7.71
CA ASP A 89 7.17 2.17 8.92
C ASP A 89 7.34 3.49 9.69
N MET A 90 7.64 4.60 9.01
CA MET A 90 7.75 5.91 9.64
C MET A 90 6.43 6.35 10.29
N TRP A 91 5.31 6.25 9.56
CA TRP A 91 3.99 6.65 10.02
C TRP A 91 3.53 5.83 11.23
N GLN A 92 3.78 4.52 11.26
CA GLN A 92 3.48 3.66 12.41
C GLN A 92 4.28 4.05 13.65
N ARG A 93 5.57 4.41 13.49
CA ARG A 93 6.42 4.85 14.60
C ARG A 93 5.98 6.17 15.19
N GLU A 94 5.57 7.12 14.35
CA GLU A 94 5.09 8.44 14.80
C GLU A 94 3.79 8.34 15.60
N ARG A 95 2.92 7.36 15.31
CA ARG A 95 1.69 7.13 16.10
C ARG A 95 1.90 6.36 17.40
N ALA A 96 3.00 5.61 17.52
CA ALA A 96 3.34 4.87 18.73
C ALA A 96 4.05 5.72 19.78
N ALA A 97 4.54 6.91 19.40
CA ALA A 97 5.23 7.88 20.26
C ALA A 97 4.25 8.86 20.92
#